data_AF-A0A2D7JH94-F1
#
_entry.id   AF-A0A2D7JH94-F1
#
_cell.length_a   1.000
_cell.length_b   1.000
_cell.length_c   1.000
_cell.angle_alpha   90.00
_cell.angle_beta   90.00
_cell.angle_gamma   90.00
#
_symmetry.space_group_name_H-M   'P 1'
#
loop_
_entity.id
_entity.type
_entity.pdbx_description
1 polymer ?
#
loop_
_entity_poly.entity_id
_entity_poly.type
_entity_poly.pdbx_seq_one_letter_code
_entity_poly.pdbx_strand_id
1 'polypeptide(L)'
;MSAGKSEAIEDIDFSFEGPLGTYDRNQLQRGLQVYTEVCAGCHGLKQVAFRTLGDPGGPELEPKQVKAYAAQYEIYDSELDDYREGKPSDKFPVSGVENAPDLSLMAKARAGFHGPYGTGINQLLKGMGGPEYIANLLLGFTEEEKEQAGVTLYENKYYPGKWIGMAQPLWGDDVEYIDGTEASVEQEAKDVAAFLMWAAEPKLNARKEFGFTAALYLLGLAILLYFSNKKLWANIKKKHA
;
A
#
# COMPACT_ATOMS: atom_id res chain seq x y z
N MET A 1 19.98 26.87 -5.41
CA MET A 1 18.78 26.25 -5.99
C MET A 1 17.83 25.93 -4.85
N SER A 2 16.81 26.78 -4.60
CA SER A 2 15.84 26.49 -3.54
C SER A 2 14.97 25.32 -3.99
N ALA A 3 15.17 24.14 -3.42
CA ALA A 3 14.23 23.04 -3.60
C ALA A 3 12.87 23.52 -3.08
N GLY A 4 11.89 23.64 -3.97
CA GLY A 4 10.52 23.92 -3.56
C GLY A 4 10.12 22.84 -2.56
N LYS A 5 9.66 23.24 -1.37
CA LYS A 5 9.10 22.29 -0.41
C LYS A 5 7.88 21.66 -1.06
N SER A 6 7.78 20.33 -0.99
CA SER A 6 6.56 19.62 -1.37
C SER A 6 5.41 20.06 -0.48
N GLU A 7 4.19 19.97 -1.00
CA GLU A 7 2.98 20.23 -0.22
C GLU A 7 2.76 19.15 0.84
N ALA A 8 1.98 19.48 1.87
CA ALA A 8 1.63 18.52 2.90
C ALA A 8 0.66 17.49 2.34
N ILE A 9 0.91 16.21 2.62
CA ILE A 9 0.03 15.11 2.20
C ILE A 9 -1.36 15.29 2.83
N GLU A 10 -2.39 15.27 1.99
CA GLU A 10 -3.77 15.26 2.44
C GLU A 10 -4.12 13.90 3.04
N ASP A 11 -4.85 13.94 4.15
CA ASP A 11 -5.22 12.78 4.95
C ASP A 11 -6.44 12.11 4.31
N ILE A 12 -6.25 10.92 3.74
CA ILE A 12 -7.28 10.15 3.04
C ILE A 12 -7.71 9.00 3.94
N ASP A 13 -9.00 8.97 4.30
CA ASP A 13 -9.56 7.94 5.16
C ASP A 13 -9.68 6.60 4.40
N PHE A 14 -8.72 5.70 4.62
CA PHE A 14 -8.74 4.37 4.03
C PHE A 14 -9.40 3.35 4.97
N SER A 15 -10.18 2.43 4.38
CA SER A 15 -10.91 1.36 5.09
C SER A 15 -10.02 0.50 6.02
N PHE A 16 -8.74 0.33 5.66
CA PHE A 16 -7.76 -0.47 6.39
C PHE A 16 -7.05 0.29 7.52
N GLU A 17 -7.40 1.53 7.82
CA GLU A 17 -6.77 2.31 8.89
C GLU A 17 -7.36 2.02 10.27
N GLY A 18 -6.70 2.55 11.31
CA GLY A 18 -7.07 2.29 12.70
C GLY A 18 -6.85 0.83 13.17
N PRO A 19 -7.13 0.52 14.44
CA PRO A 19 -6.85 -0.79 15.01
C PRO A 19 -7.78 -1.90 14.52
N LEU A 20 -8.97 -1.56 14.03
CA LEU A 20 -10.02 -2.50 13.60
C LEU A 20 -10.33 -2.42 12.09
N GLY A 21 -9.76 -1.47 11.35
CA GLY A 21 -10.00 -1.37 9.91
C GLY A 21 -9.44 -2.54 9.13
N THR A 22 -10.06 -2.84 8.01
CA THR A 22 -9.75 -3.96 7.12
C THR A 22 -9.82 -3.49 5.68
N TYR A 23 -9.08 -4.16 4.79
CA TYR A 23 -9.23 -3.88 3.36
C TYR A 23 -10.67 -4.08 2.88
N ASP A 24 -11.15 -3.16 2.05
CA ASP A 24 -12.34 -3.36 1.23
C ASP A 24 -11.98 -4.19 0.00
N ARG A 25 -12.61 -5.35 -0.14
CA ARG A 25 -12.31 -6.30 -1.23
C ARG A 25 -12.57 -5.71 -2.61
N ASN A 26 -13.67 -4.98 -2.80
CA ASN A 26 -14.03 -4.45 -4.11
C ASN A 26 -13.08 -3.32 -4.52
N GLN A 27 -12.68 -2.47 -3.55
CA GLN A 27 -11.62 -1.47 -3.74
C GLN A 27 -10.30 -2.12 -4.15
N LEU A 28 -9.89 -3.23 -3.54
CA LEU A 28 -8.67 -3.93 -3.95
C LEU A 28 -8.77 -4.53 -5.37
N GLN A 29 -9.95 -5.00 -5.78
CA GLN A 29 -10.18 -5.51 -7.14
C GLN A 29 -10.14 -4.38 -8.17
N ARG A 30 -10.76 -3.22 -7.89
CA ARG A 30 -10.65 -2.02 -8.73
C ARG A 30 -9.22 -1.50 -8.80
N GLY A 31 -8.52 -1.46 -7.67
CA GLY A 31 -7.12 -1.04 -7.64
C GLY A 31 -6.18 -2.00 -8.38
N LEU A 32 -6.48 -3.31 -8.38
CA LEU A 32 -5.80 -4.26 -9.25
C LEU A 32 -6.04 -3.92 -10.72
N GLN A 33 -7.28 -3.63 -11.12
CA GLN A 33 -7.62 -3.24 -12.49
C GLN A 33 -6.84 -1.99 -12.94
N VAL A 34 -6.82 -0.92 -12.12
CA VAL A 34 -6.02 0.29 -12.40
C VAL A 34 -4.53 -0.05 -12.51
N TYR A 35 -4.01 -0.91 -11.62
CA TYR A 35 -2.62 -1.35 -11.73
C TYR A 35 -2.36 -2.08 -13.06
N THR A 36 -3.23 -3.01 -13.45
CA THR A 36 -3.08 -3.81 -14.67
C THR A 36 -3.16 -2.97 -15.94
N GLU A 37 -4.13 -2.06 -16.01
CA GLU A 37 -4.45 -1.30 -17.24
C GLU A 37 -3.60 -0.03 -17.38
N VAL A 38 -3.12 0.53 -16.27
CA VAL A 38 -2.32 1.77 -16.27
C VAL A 38 -0.89 1.54 -15.79
N CYS A 39 -0.72 1.13 -14.52
CA CYS A 39 0.59 1.16 -13.87
C CYS A 39 1.56 0.11 -14.43
N ALA A 40 1.06 -1.07 -14.81
CA ALA A 40 1.83 -2.21 -15.28
C ALA A 40 2.52 -1.93 -16.63
N GLY A 41 2.13 -0.88 -17.35
CA GLY A 41 2.85 -0.41 -18.53
C GLY A 41 4.30 0.01 -18.24
N CYS A 42 4.60 0.41 -17.00
CA CYS A 42 5.95 0.81 -16.58
C CYS A 42 6.45 0.04 -15.35
N HIS A 43 5.56 -0.26 -14.39
CA HIS A 43 5.93 -0.70 -13.05
C HIS A 43 5.69 -2.18 -12.79
N GLY A 44 6.65 -2.83 -12.13
CA GLY A 44 6.55 -4.20 -11.66
C GLY A 44 6.08 -4.34 -10.21
N LEU A 45 5.72 -5.57 -9.85
CA LEU A 45 5.42 -6.02 -8.50
C LEU A 45 6.21 -7.30 -8.16
N LYS A 46 7.53 -7.29 -8.34
CA LYS A 46 8.38 -8.48 -8.33
C LYS A 46 8.43 -9.26 -7.01
N GLN A 47 7.82 -8.75 -5.93
CA GLN A 47 7.68 -9.48 -4.66
C GLN A 47 6.29 -10.09 -4.46
N VAL A 48 5.33 -9.78 -5.32
CA VAL A 48 3.94 -10.26 -5.26
C VAL A 48 3.78 -11.47 -6.18
N ALA A 49 3.22 -12.55 -5.67
CA ALA A 49 2.90 -13.75 -6.45
C ALA A 49 1.45 -13.69 -6.93
N PHE A 50 1.14 -14.09 -8.17
CA PHE A 50 -0.23 -14.02 -8.69
C PHE A 50 -1.23 -14.77 -7.81
N ARG A 51 -0.83 -15.92 -7.24
CA ARG A 51 -1.65 -16.71 -6.32
C ARG A 51 -2.17 -15.92 -5.13
N THR A 52 -1.46 -14.89 -4.66
CA THR A 52 -1.90 -14.13 -3.50
C THR A 52 -3.12 -13.27 -3.80
N LEU A 53 -3.45 -13.02 -5.08
CA LEU A 53 -4.71 -12.37 -5.47
C LEU A 53 -5.95 -13.16 -5.01
N GLY A 54 -5.82 -14.48 -4.77
CA GLY A 54 -6.87 -15.33 -4.23
C GLY A 54 -6.74 -15.64 -2.73
N ASP A 55 -5.72 -15.10 -2.04
CA ASP A 55 -5.57 -15.30 -0.58
C ASP A 55 -6.64 -14.49 0.18
N PRO A 56 -7.11 -14.98 1.36
CA PRO A 56 -8.02 -14.23 2.21
C PRO A 56 -7.40 -12.94 2.74
N GLY A 57 -8.22 -11.90 2.91
CA GLY A 57 -7.79 -10.57 3.33
C GLY A 57 -7.14 -9.74 2.22
N GLY A 58 -7.44 -10.07 0.96
CA GLY A 58 -6.98 -9.37 -0.24
C GLY A 58 -8.10 -9.18 -1.27
N PRO A 59 -7.77 -9.14 -2.57
CA PRO A 59 -8.77 -9.13 -3.64
C PRO A 59 -9.68 -10.37 -3.64
N GLU A 60 -9.21 -11.50 -3.10
CA GLU A 60 -9.95 -12.76 -3.00
C GLU A 60 -10.59 -13.20 -4.33
N LEU A 61 -9.82 -13.09 -5.42
CA LEU A 61 -10.24 -13.57 -6.73
C LEU A 61 -10.40 -15.09 -6.72
N GLU A 62 -11.39 -15.58 -7.47
CA GLU A 62 -11.61 -17.02 -7.61
C GLU A 62 -10.37 -17.69 -8.24
N PRO A 63 -10.02 -18.94 -7.87
CA PRO A 63 -8.82 -19.60 -8.40
C PRO A 63 -8.75 -19.65 -9.93
N LYS A 64 -9.90 -19.75 -10.60
CA LYS A 64 -9.99 -19.70 -12.07
C LYS A 64 -9.66 -18.31 -12.62
N GLN A 65 -10.10 -17.24 -11.95
CA GLN A 65 -9.77 -15.86 -12.32
C GLN A 65 -8.29 -15.59 -12.09
N VAL A 66 -7.72 -16.02 -10.97
CA VAL A 66 -6.26 -15.89 -10.71
C VAL A 66 -5.44 -16.59 -11.78
N LYS A 67 -5.84 -17.81 -12.17
CA LYS A 67 -5.17 -18.53 -13.26
C LYS A 67 -5.29 -17.81 -14.60
N ALA A 68 -6.49 -17.33 -14.94
CA ALA A 68 -6.71 -16.58 -16.18
C ALA A 68 -5.91 -15.28 -16.20
N TYR A 69 -5.87 -14.55 -15.09
CA TYR A 69 -5.08 -13.33 -14.92
C TYR A 69 -3.58 -13.60 -15.10
N ALA A 70 -3.04 -14.62 -14.42
CA ALA A 70 -1.62 -14.98 -14.54
C ALA A 70 -1.25 -15.34 -15.99
N ALA A 71 -2.15 -15.99 -16.73
CA ALA A 71 -1.92 -16.40 -18.12
C ALA A 71 -1.83 -15.22 -19.11
N GLN A 72 -2.24 -14.01 -18.71
CA GLN A 72 -2.06 -12.79 -19.51
C GLN A 72 -0.59 -12.35 -19.60
N TYR A 73 0.28 -12.89 -18.73
CA TYR A 73 1.69 -12.53 -18.68
C TYR A 73 2.54 -13.62 -19.33
N GLU A 74 3.50 -13.21 -20.17
CA GLU A 74 4.55 -14.10 -20.67
C GLU A 74 5.74 -14.09 -19.68
N ILE A 75 6.07 -15.26 -19.15
CA ILE A 75 7.12 -15.46 -18.17
C ILE A 75 8.20 -16.37 -18.78
N TYR A 76 9.44 -15.89 -18.78
CA TYR A 76 10.59 -16.70 -19.18
C TYR A 76 10.83 -17.81 -18.16
N ASP A 77 10.90 -19.05 -18.64
CA ASP A 77 11.18 -20.23 -17.83
C ASP A 77 12.57 -20.76 -18.17
N SER A 78 13.50 -20.66 -17.21
CA SER A 78 14.89 -21.09 -17.40
C SER A 78 15.05 -22.59 -17.63
N GLU A 79 14.08 -23.42 -17.22
CA GLU A 79 14.13 -24.87 -17.46
C GLU A 79 13.71 -25.21 -18.89
N LEU A 80 12.80 -24.42 -19.47
CA LEU A 80 12.36 -24.57 -20.86
C LEU A 80 13.24 -23.81 -21.86
N ASP A 81 14.03 -22.85 -21.38
CA ASP A 81 14.76 -21.86 -22.19
C ASP A 81 13.83 -21.13 -23.19
N ASP A 82 12.59 -20.88 -22.76
CA ASP A 82 11.55 -20.26 -23.57
C ASP A 82 10.53 -19.52 -22.68
N TYR A 83 9.70 -18.70 -23.30
CA TYR A 83 8.58 -18.02 -22.65
C TYR A 83 7.37 -18.95 -22.57
N ARG A 84 6.62 -18.81 -21.48
CA ARG A 84 5.34 -19.49 -21.27
C ARG A 84 4.33 -18.56 -20.64
N GLU A 85 3.06 -18.94 -20.72
CA GLU A 85 2.01 -18.31 -19.91
C GLU A 85 2.38 -18.36 -18.42
N GLY A 86 2.08 -17.27 -17.72
CA GLY A 86 2.21 -17.18 -16.29
C GLY A 86 1.29 -18.17 -15.57
N LYS A 87 1.81 -18.77 -14.50
CA LYS A 87 1.04 -19.61 -13.58
C LYS A 87 0.87 -18.88 -12.25
N PRO A 88 -0.15 -19.21 -11.43
CA PRO A 88 -0.36 -18.56 -10.14
C PRO A 88 0.86 -18.55 -9.20
N SER A 89 1.77 -19.52 -9.30
CA SER A 89 2.99 -19.54 -8.49
C SER A 89 4.04 -18.50 -8.89
N ASP A 90 3.97 -17.98 -10.13
CA ASP A 90 4.88 -16.95 -10.60
C ASP A 90 4.59 -15.61 -9.91
N LYS A 91 5.56 -14.72 -9.99
CA LYS A 91 5.43 -13.34 -9.52
C LYS A 91 5.07 -12.42 -10.67
N PHE A 92 4.49 -11.28 -10.31
CA PHE A 92 4.38 -10.18 -11.26
C PHE A 92 5.77 -9.83 -11.84
N PRO A 93 5.84 -9.38 -13.10
CA PRO A 93 7.09 -8.99 -13.72
C PRO A 93 7.82 -7.87 -12.95
N VAL A 94 9.11 -7.72 -13.26
CA VAL A 94 9.87 -6.52 -12.89
C VAL A 94 9.37 -5.31 -13.68
N SER A 95 9.71 -4.10 -13.25
CA SER A 95 9.41 -2.88 -14.01
C SER A 95 9.99 -2.96 -15.42
N GLY A 96 9.16 -2.64 -16.41
CA GLY A 96 9.54 -2.63 -17.83
C GLY A 96 10.37 -1.40 -18.23
N VAL A 97 10.33 -0.35 -17.41
CA VAL A 97 11.10 0.88 -17.60
C VAL A 97 12.20 0.96 -16.55
N GLU A 98 13.45 1.17 -16.98
CA GLU A 98 14.65 1.14 -16.11
C GLU A 98 14.54 2.05 -14.87
N ASN A 99 13.96 3.24 -15.04
CA ASN A 99 13.81 4.22 -13.96
C ASN A 99 12.47 4.11 -13.21
N ALA A 100 11.58 3.19 -13.60
CA ALA A 100 10.32 2.98 -12.90
C ALA A 100 10.55 2.08 -11.68
N PRO A 101 10.36 2.58 -10.44
CA PRO A 101 10.56 1.77 -9.24
C PRO A 101 9.58 0.60 -9.18
N ASP A 102 10.03 -0.50 -8.60
CA ASP A 102 9.16 -1.61 -8.24
C ASP A 102 8.15 -1.17 -7.17
N LEU A 103 6.87 -1.48 -7.39
CA LEU A 103 5.79 -0.99 -6.53
C LEU A 103 5.45 -1.95 -5.38
N SER A 104 6.08 -3.14 -5.30
CA SER A 104 5.67 -4.19 -4.36
C SER A 104 5.64 -3.74 -2.90
N LEU A 105 6.49 -2.78 -2.54
CA LEU A 105 6.62 -2.27 -1.18
C LEU A 105 6.41 -0.75 -1.10
N MET A 106 5.92 -0.10 -2.16
CA MET A 106 5.91 1.36 -2.26
C MET A 106 5.14 2.01 -1.11
N ALA A 107 3.98 1.46 -0.76
CA ALA A 107 3.14 1.96 0.34
C ALA A 107 3.79 1.82 1.73
N LYS A 108 4.86 1.02 1.90
CA LYS A 108 5.65 0.97 3.14
C LYS A 108 7.02 1.64 3.02
N ALA A 109 7.49 1.88 1.80
CA ALA A 109 8.76 2.53 1.50
C ALA A 109 8.65 4.07 1.46
N ARG A 110 7.45 4.61 1.69
CA ARG A 110 7.17 6.04 1.74
C ARG A 110 6.51 6.39 3.06
N ALA A 111 6.75 7.62 3.49
CA ALA A 111 6.05 8.23 4.61
C ALA A 111 5.40 9.52 4.09
N GLY A 112 4.09 9.64 4.26
CA GLY A 112 3.36 10.86 3.92
C GLY A 112 3.26 11.82 5.11
N PHE A 113 3.30 11.28 6.33
CA PHE A 113 3.23 12.08 7.54
C PHE A 113 4.60 12.23 8.22
N HIS A 114 4.96 13.48 8.52
CA HIS A 114 6.22 13.82 9.18
C HIS A 114 6.01 14.84 10.30
N GLY A 115 6.92 14.85 11.28
CA GLY A 115 6.92 15.86 12.34
C GLY A 115 5.80 15.68 13.37
N PRO A 116 5.31 16.78 13.99
CA PRO A 116 5.83 18.14 13.91
C PRO A 116 7.24 18.22 14.53
N TYR A 117 8.07 19.17 14.08
CA TYR A 117 9.42 19.41 14.60
C TYR A 117 10.34 18.18 14.71
N GLY A 118 10.14 17.18 13.84
CA GLY A 118 10.92 15.93 13.86
C GLY A 118 10.59 14.99 15.03
N THR A 119 9.51 15.22 15.77
CA THR A 119 9.13 14.40 16.94
C THR A 119 8.48 13.06 16.59
N GLY A 120 7.97 12.91 15.36
CA GLY A 120 7.26 11.71 14.91
C GLY A 120 5.82 11.59 15.44
N ILE A 121 5.28 12.62 16.12
CA ILE A 121 3.90 12.57 16.66
C ILE A 121 2.86 12.39 15.54
N ASN A 122 3.06 12.97 14.36
CA ASN A 122 2.15 12.75 13.23
C ASN A 122 2.12 11.28 12.82
N GLN A 123 3.26 10.60 12.82
CA GLN A 123 3.32 9.17 12.49
C GLN A 123 2.68 8.29 13.58
N LEU A 124 2.80 8.71 14.84
CA LEU A 124 2.16 8.02 15.96
C LEU A 124 0.63 8.09 15.89
N LEU A 125 0.09 9.22 15.45
CA LEU A 125 -1.37 9.47 15.44
C LEU A 125 -2.04 9.06 14.13
N LYS A 126 -1.37 9.27 13.00
CA LYS A 126 -1.93 9.08 11.66
C LYS A 126 -1.36 7.86 10.92
N GLY A 127 -0.33 7.21 11.47
CA GLY A 127 0.41 6.16 10.76
C GLY A 127 1.46 6.73 9.82
N MET A 128 2.03 5.87 8.97
CA MET A 128 3.16 6.28 8.12
C MET A 128 2.75 7.19 6.95
N GLY A 129 1.49 7.14 6.47
CA GLY A 129 1.04 7.98 5.36
C GLY A 129 1.43 7.46 3.96
N GLY A 130 1.71 6.17 3.82
CA GLY A 130 2.24 5.58 2.59
C GLY A 130 1.22 5.53 1.44
N PRO A 131 0.04 4.91 1.60
CA PRO A 131 -1.00 4.96 0.59
C PRO A 131 -1.52 6.38 0.34
N GLU A 132 -1.59 7.22 1.37
CA GLU A 132 -1.94 8.63 1.27
C GLU A 132 -0.92 9.38 0.40
N TYR A 133 0.38 9.12 0.59
CA TYR A 133 1.42 9.66 -0.29
C TYR A 133 1.23 9.23 -1.75
N ILE A 134 0.90 7.96 -2.01
CA ILE A 134 0.67 7.46 -3.37
C ILE A 134 -0.53 8.16 -4.01
N ALA A 135 -1.68 8.19 -3.33
CA ALA A 135 -2.88 8.81 -3.85
C ALA A 135 -2.70 10.32 -4.10
N ASN A 136 -2.11 11.04 -3.14
CA ASN A 136 -1.78 12.46 -3.31
C ASN A 136 -0.82 12.68 -4.48
N LEU A 137 0.23 11.85 -4.62
CA LEU A 137 1.16 11.95 -5.74
C LEU A 137 0.44 11.79 -7.09
N LEU A 138 -0.48 10.83 -7.22
CA LEU A 138 -1.25 10.62 -8.45
C LEU A 138 -2.19 11.80 -8.76
N LEU A 139 -2.73 12.46 -7.73
CA LEU A 139 -3.59 13.65 -7.85
C LEU A 139 -2.80 14.97 -7.99
N GLY A 140 -1.49 14.92 -7.79
CA GLY A 140 -0.65 16.11 -7.59
C GLY A 140 0.00 16.68 -8.85
N PHE A 141 -0.26 16.11 -10.02
CA PHE A 141 0.33 16.58 -11.29
C PHE A 141 -0.24 17.94 -11.70
N THR A 142 0.62 18.75 -12.33
CA THR A 142 0.22 19.99 -13.01
C THR A 142 0.55 19.87 -14.50
N GLU A 143 0.13 20.84 -15.30
CA GLU A 143 0.45 20.89 -16.75
C GLU A 143 1.89 21.40 -17.02
N GLU A 144 2.66 21.71 -15.97
CA GLU A 144 4.00 22.27 -16.11
C GLU A 144 5.05 21.17 -16.33
N GLU A 145 5.88 21.37 -17.35
CA GLU A 145 6.97 20.47 -17.72
C GLU A 145 8.29 21.25 -17.82
N LYS A 146 9.41 20.57 -17.58
CA LYS A 146 10.73 21.12 -17.89
C LYS A 146 11.67 20.05 -18.41
N GLU A 147 12.60 20.46 -19.25
CA GLU A 147 13.71 19.61 -19.65
C GLU A 147 14.93 19.87 -18.76
N GLN A 148 15.53 18.80 -18.26
CA GLN A 148 16.78 18.86 -17.50
C GLN A 148 17.69 17.71 -17.91
N ALA A 149 18.88 18.05 -18.42
CA ALA A 149 19.87 17.07 -18.88
C ALA A 149 19.32 16.07 -19.93
N GLY A 150 18.44 16.54 -20.82
CA GLY A 150 17.83 15.70 -21.88
C GLY A 150 16.69 14.79 -21.40
N VAL A 151 16.20 14.98 -20.17
CA VAL A 151 15.05 14.26 -19.61
C VAL A 151 13.92 15.26 -19.34
N THR A 152 12.72 14.95 -19.81
CA THR A 152 11.50 15.69 -19.47
C THR A 152 11.06 15.33 -18.05
N LEU A 153 10.84 16.35 -17.23
CA LEU A 153 10.35 16.24 -15.87
C LEU A 153 9.00 16.93 -15.77
N TYR A 154 8.08 16.31 -15.05
CA TYR A 154 6.71 16.78 -14.83
C TYR A 154 6.62 17.38 -13.44
N GLU A 155 5.94 18.52 -13.31
CA GLU A 155 5.72 19.11 -11.99
C GLU A 155 4.66 18.30 -11.22
N ASN A 156 4.97 18.03 -9.96
CA ASN A 156 4.09 17.37 -9.02
C ASN A 156 4.17 18.03 -7.64
N LYS A 157 3.02 18.41 -7.08
CA LYS A 157 2.92 19.17 -5.82
C LYS A 157 3.51 18.43 -4.61
N TYR A 158 3.40 17.10 -4.59
CA TYR A 158 3.78 16.28 -3.43
C TYR A 158 5.12 15.56 -3.60
N TYR A 159 5.64 15.47 -4.82
CA TYR A 159 6.94 14.85 -5.06
C TYR A 159 8.08 15.67 -4.43
N PRO A 160 9.06 15.05 -3.75
CA PRO A 160 10.21 15.76 -3.20
C PRO A 160 10.96 16.54 -4.28
N GLY A 161 11.04 17.87 -4.12
CA GLY A 161 11.67 18.75 -5.11
C GLY A 161 10.78 19.12 -6.29
N LYS A 162 9.50 18.75 -6.27
CA LYS A 162 8.43 19.08 -7.22
C LYS A 162 8.54 18.53 -8.64
N TRP A 163 9.63 17.88 -9.02
CA TRP A 163 9.85 17.44 -10.41
C TRP A 163 10.11 15.95 -10.46
N ILE A 164 9.24 15.21 -11.13
CA ILE A 164 9.28 13.74 -11.25
C ILE A 164 9.46 13.33 -12.72
N GLY A 165 10.17 12.23 -12.97
CA GLY A 165 10.35 11.67 -14.32
C GLY A 165 9.20 10.77 -14.79
N MET A 166 8.11 10.70 -14.02
CA MET A 166 6.91 9.95 -14.33
C MET A 166 5.87 10.93 -14.90
N ALA A 167 5.40 10.70 -16.13
CA ALA A 167 4.29 11.46 -16.68
C ALA A 167 3.00 11.19 -15.89
N GLN A 168 2.01 12.08 -15.99
CA GLN A 168 0.71 11.89 -15.34
C GLN A 168 0.06 10.58 -15.85
N PRO A 169 -0.19 9.60 -14.96
CA PRO A 169 -0.68 8.29 -15.38
C PRO A 169 -2.20 8.20 -15.43
N LEU A 170 -2.93 9.08 -14.71
CA LEU A 170 -4.39 9.04 -14.60
C LEU A 170 -5.00 10.33 -15.15
N TRP A 171 -6.06 10.19 -15.94
CA TRP A 171 -6.85 11.24 -16.57
C TRP A 171 -8.35 11.10 -16.26
N GLY A 172 -8.75 9.97 -15.65
CA GLY A 172 -10.14 9.65 -15.36
C GLY A 172 -10.80 8.97 -16.55
N ASP A 173 -11.76 8.10 -16.25
CA ASP A 173 -12.33 7.14 -17.20
C ASP A 173 -11.24 6.30 -17.89
N ASP A 174 -10.08 6.10 -17.24
CA ASP A 174 -8.97 5.32 -17.78
C ASP A 174 -9.29 3.82 -17.76
N VAL A 175 -10.19 3.40 -16.87
CA VAL A 175 -10.68 2.03 -16.72
C VAL A 175 -12.21 1.99 -16.68
N GLU A 176 -12.80 0.88 -17.13
CA GLU A 176 -14.24 0.63 -16.98
C GLU A 176 -14.47 -0.38 -15.83
N TYR A 177 -14.92 0.12 -14.67
CA TYR A 177 -15.18 -0.74 -13.52
C TYR A 177 -16.44 -1.60 -13.71
N ILE A 178 -16.29 -2.90 -13.52
CA ILE A 178 -17.38 -3.90 -13.70
C ILE A 178 -18.56 -3.66 -12.74
N ASP A 179 -18.32 -3.07 -11.57
CA ASP A 179 -19.37 -2.77 -10.59
C ASP A 179 -20.12 -1.46 -10.86
N GLY A 180 -19.76 -0.74 -11.93
CA GLY A 180 -20.38 0.53 -12.34
C GLY A 180 -19.94 1.72 -11.49
N THR A 181 -18.89 1.58 -10.67
CA THR A 181 -18.27 2.72 -9.98
C THR A 181 -17.73 3.71 -11.02
N GLU A 182 -17.88 5.01 -10.78
CA GLU A 182 -17.31 6.05 -11.64
C GLU A 182 -15.78 6.06 -11.52
N ALA A 183 -15.09 5.95 -12.65
CA ALA A 183 -13.62 5.94 -12.73
C ALA A 183 -13.05 7.36 -12.73
N SER A 184 -13.47 8.20 -11.77
CA SER A 184 -12.82 9.50 -11.59
C SER A 184 -11.36 9.34 -11.17
N VAL A 185 -10.50 10.31 -11.51
CA VAL A 185 -9.07 10.31 -11.12
C VAL A 185 -8.89 10.09 -9.62
N GLU A 186 -9.76 10.70 -8.79
CA GLU A 186 -9.74 10.53 -7.34
C GLU A 186 -10.05 9.09 -6.93
N GLN A 187 -11.03 8.45 -7.57
CA GLN A 187 -11.43 7.08 -7.27
C GLN A 187 -10.33 6.09 -7.68
N GLU A 188 -9.78 6.22 -8.88
CA GLU A 188 -8.67 5.40 -9.36
C GLU A 188 -7.42 5.54 -8.50
N ALA A 189 -7.05 6.76 -8.12
CA ALA A 189 -5.89 7.02 -7.26
C ALA A 189 -6.05 6.38 -5.87
N LYS A 190 -7.25 6.45 -5.27
CA LYS A 190 -7.54 5.80 -3.99
C LYS A 190 -7.55 4.28 -4.10
N ASP A 191 -8.17 3.74 -5.14
CA ASP A 191 -8.28 2.29 -5.32
C ASP A 191 -6.90 1.66 -5.57
N VAL A 192 -6.08 2.24 -6.45
CA VAL A 192 -4.72 1.74 -6.69
C VAL A 192 -3.80 1.94 -5.47
N ALA A 193 -3.95 3.03 -4.70
CA ALA A 193 -3.19 3.21 -3.46
C ALA A 193 -3.55 2.14 -2.42
N ALA A 194 -4.83 1.80 -2.28
CA ALA A 194 -5.27 0.71 -1.41
C ALA A 194 -4.74 -0.65 -1.88
N PHE A 195 -4.77 -0.92 -3.19
CA PHE A 195 -4.19 -2.12 -3.77
C PHE A 195 -2.68 -2.22 -3.51
N LEU A 196 -1.93 -1.12 -3.66
CA LEU A 196 -0.50 -1.09 -3.38
C LEU A 196 -0.18 -1.21 -1.88
N MET A 197 -1.08 -0.76 -1.00
CA MET A 197 -1.00 -1.04 0.43
C MET A 197 -1.17 -2.54 0.73
N TRP A 198 -2.15 -3.19 0.09
CA TRP A 198 -2.33 -4.64 0.18
C TRP A 198 -1.12 -5.40 -0.38
N ALA A 199 -0.59 -4.99 -1.54
CA ALA A 199 0.60 -5.61 -2.15
C ALA A 199 1.81 -5.56 -1.19
N ALA A 200 1.98 -4.43 -0.47
CA ALA A 200 3.05 -4.25 0.49
C ALA A 200 2.79 -4.98 1.82
N GLU A 201 1.55 -5.05 2.30
CA GLU A 201 1.15 -5.67 3.56
C GLU A 201 -0.07 -6.59 3.38
N PRO A 202 0.09 -7.75 2.71
CA PRO A 202 -1.04 -8.65 2.41
C PRO A 202 -1.54 -9.39 3.65
N LYS A 203 -0.82 -9.30 4.78
CA LYS A 203 -1.17 -9.92 6.07
C LYS A 203 -1.62 -8.89 7.11
N LEU A 204 -2.02 -7.68 6.69
CA LEU A 204 -2.50 -6.61 7.59
C LEU A 204 -3.65 -7.07 8.48
N ASN A 205 -4.70 -7.67 7.89
CA ASN A 205 -5.87 -8.13 8.63
C ASN A 205 -5.48 -9.20 9.67
N ALA A 206 -4.70 -10.21 9.25
CA ALA A 206 -4.21 -11.26 10.15
C ALA A 206 -3.32 -10.71 11.27
N ARG A 207 -2.47 -9.72 10.99
CA ARG A 207 -1.63 -9.05 11.98
C ARG A 207 -2.47 -8.30 13.02
N LYS A 208 -3.52 -7.59 12.60
CA LYS A 208 -4.43 -6.88 13.50
C LYS A 208 -5.25 -7.84 14.36
N GLU A 209 -5.79 -8.91 13.79
CA GLU A 209 -6.53 -9.94 14.52
C GLU A 209 -5.65 -10.61 15.59
N PHE A 210 -4.42 -10.98 15.23
CA PHE A 210 -3.46 -11.51 16.19
C PHE A 210 -3.12 -10.50 17.29
N GLY A 211 -2.89 -9.23 16.92
CA GLY A 211 -2.60 -8.15 17.88
C GLY A 211 -3.74 -7.92 18.88
N PHE A 212 -4.99 -7.90 18.40
CA PHE A 212 -6.17 -7.77 19.25
C PHE A 212 -6.31 -8.96 20.21
N THR A 213 -6.16 -10.18 19.69
CA THR A 213 -6.21 -11.40 20.48
C THR A 213 -5.12 -11.41 21.56
N ALA A 214 -3.88 -11.08 21.20
CA ALA A 214 -2.76 -10.99 22.13
C ALA A 214 -3.00 -9.92 23.22
N ALA A 215 -3.55 -8.75 22.86
CA ALA A 215 -3.87 -7.70 23.81
C ALA A 215 -4.90 -8.14 24.86
N LEU A 216 -5.94 -8.89 24.47
CA LEU A 216 -6.93 -9.45 25.39
C LEU A 216 -6.30 -10.47 26.35
N TYR A 217 -5.44 -11.37 25.84
CA TYR A 217 -4.73 -12.32 26.69
C TYR A 217 -3.80 -11.62 27.69
N LEU A 218 -3.05 -10.62 27.23
CA LEU A 218 -2.15 -9.84 28.09
C LEU A 218 -2.91 -9.03 29.13
N LEU A 219 -4.08 -8.47 28.80
CA LEU A 219 -4.93 -7.77 29.76
C LEU A 219 -5.42 -8.73 30.85
N GLY A 220 -5.92 -9.91 30.47
CA GLY A 220 -6.33 -10.95 31.42
C GLY A 220 -5.17 -11.38 32.32
N LEU A 221 -4.00 -11.66 31.73
CA LEU A 221 -2.80 -12.02 32.47
C LEU A 221 -2.34 -10.90 33.41
N ALA A 222 -2.36 -9.65 32.96
CA ALA A 222 -1.98 -8.49 33.76
C ALA A 222 -2.90 -8.31 34.98
N ILE A 223 -4.21 -8.52 34.81
CA ILE A 223 -5.17 -8.48 35.92
C ILE A 223 -4.85 -9.58 36.94
N LEU A 224 -4.63 -10.82 36.47
CA LEU A 224 -4.28 -11.95 37.34
C LEU A 224 -2.96 -11.71 38.09
N LEU A 225 -1.93 -11.25 37.39
CA LEU A 225 -0.63 -10.93 37.98
C LEU A 225 -0.73 -9.75 38.95
N TYR A 226 -1.50 -8.72 38.63
CA TYR A 226 -1.74 -7.57 39.51
C TYR A 226 -2.36 -8.01 40.83
N PHE A 227 -3.45 -8.78 40.80
CA PHE A 227 -4.10 -9.25 42.01
C PHE A 227 -3.25 -10.27 42.79
N SER A 228 -2.53 -11.16 42.09
CA SER A 228 -1.60 -12.10 42.71
C SER A 228 -0.47 -11.36 43.44
N ASN A 229 0.14 -10.38 42.77
CA ASN A 229 1.16 -9.53 43.34
C ASN A 229 0.63 -8.73 44.54
N LYS A 230 -0.54 -8.11 44.41
CA LYS A 230 -1.19 -7.37 45.50
C LYS A 230 -1.44 -8.26 46.73
N LYS A 231 -1.88 -9.50 46.53
CA LYS A 231 -2.12 -10.47 47.62
C LYS A 231 -0.81 -10.93 48.27
N LEU A 232 0.21 -11.25 47.47
CA LEU A 232 1.52 -11.71 47.96
C LEU A 232 2.21 -10.64 48.82
N TRP A 233 2.19 -9.39 48.36
CA TRP A 233 2.86 -8.28 49.05
C TRP A 233 2.05 -7.63 50.17
N ALA A 234 0.77 -8.00 50.34
CA ALA A 234 -0.11 -7.40 51.35
C ALA A 234 0.45 -7.50 52.78
N ASN A 235 1.01 -8.66 53.16
CA ASN A 235 1.49 -8.92 54.52
C ASN A 235 2.86 -8.30 54.82
N ILE A 236 3.64 -7.98 53.78
CA ILE A 236 4.93 -7.30 53.92
C ILE A 236 4.68 -5.79 54.05
N LYS A 237 3.85 -5.24 53.16
CA LYS A 237 3.60 -3.79 53.12
C LYS A 237 2.75 -3.29 54.29
N LYS A 238 1.82 -4.11 54.81
CA LYS A 238 1.00 -3.78 55.99
C LYS A 238 1.75 -3.85 57.33
N LYS A 239 2.90 -4.52 57.41
CA LYS A 239 3.72 -4.56 58.65
C LYS A 239 4.52 -3.28 58.89
N HIS A 240 4.64 -2.41 57.89
CA HIS A 240 5.40 -1.17 57.93
C HIS A 240 4.52 0.09 57.79
N ALA A 241 3.19 -0.07 57.87
CA ALA A 241 2.20 1.00 57.86
C ALA A 241 1.45 0.99 59.19
#